data_AF-A0A6A0BD87-F1
#
_entry.id   AF-A0A6A0BD87-F1
#
_cell.length_a   1.000
_cell.length_b   1.000
_cell.length_c   1.000
_cell.angle_alpha   90.00
_cell.angle_beta   90.00
_cell.angle_gamma   90.00
#
_symmetry.space_group_name_H-M   'P 1'
#
loop_
_entity.id
_entity.type
_entity.pdbx_description
1 polymer ?
#
loop_
_entity_poly.entity_id
_entity_poly.type
_entity_poly.pdbx_seq_one_letter_code
_entity_poly.pdbx_strand_id
1 'polypeptide(L)'
;MTEKMPFFDNLSVLEEQLVATLTQVNDIKSNYQKIMAENTRLNLENARLRDRLSEVSEHVTENKNEKSSKKVPMSNLLKIYEDGFHVCHDFYGQRLEAGETCQFCDGVLYR
;
A
#
# COMPACT_ATOMS: atom_id res chain seq x y z
N MET A 1 -26.35 19.97 50.31
CA MET A 1 -26.83 18.82 49.48
C MET A 1 -26.66 19.05 47.98
N THR A 2 -26.33 20.25 47.52
CA THR A 2 -26.26 20.64 46.10
C THR A 2 -24.95 20.26 45.38
N GLU A 3 -23.82 20.12 46.07
CA GLU A 3 -22.53 19.77 45.43
C GLU A 3 -22.37 18.29 45.05
N LYS A 4 -23.19 17.39 45.61
CA LYS A 4 -23.10 15.96 45.27
C LYS A 4 -23.66 15.64 43.88
N MET A 5 -24.68 16.37 43.43
CA MET A 5 -25.29 16.21 42.11
C MET A 5 -24.29 16.40 40.95
N PRO A 6 -23.55 17.51 40.85
CA PRO A 6 -22.63 17.74 39.73
C PRO A 6 -21.46 16.75 39.70
N PHE A 7 -21.08 16.15 40.83
CA PHE A 7 -20.09 15.07 40.84
C PHE A 7 -20.60 13.81 40.14
N PHE A 8 -21.83 13.39 40.43
CA PHE A 8 -22.44 12.23 39.78
C PHE A 8 -22.71 12.46 38.29
N ASP A 9 -23.09 13.69 37.90
CA ASP A 9 -23.27 14.05 36.49
C ASP A 9 -21.95 13.93 35.71
N ASN A 10 -20.84 14.46 36.27
CA ASN A 10 -19.52 14.33 35.65
C ASN A 10 -19.05 12.87 35.58
N LEU A 11 -19.37 12.06 36.59
CA LEU A 11 -19.06 10.63 36.58
C LEU A 11 -19.85 9.90 35.48
N SER A 12 -21.13 10.24 35.30
CA SER A 12 -21.97 9.68 34.22
C SER A 12 -21.43 10.03 32.84
N VAL A 13 -21.01 11.29 32.63
CA VAL A 13 -20.40 11.73 31.37
C VAL A 13 -19.10 10.97 31.09
N LEU A 14 -18.27 10.77 32.11
CA LEU A 14 -17.03 9.99 31.96
C LEU A 14 -17.32 8.52 31.64
N GLU A 15 -18.33 7.93 32.26
CA GLU A 15 -18.77 6.56 31.98
C GLU A 15 -19.22 6.42 30.52
N GLU A 16 -20.07 7.33 30.04
CA GLU A 16 -20.51 7.36 28.64
C GLU A 16 -19.35 7.50 27.66
N GLN A 17 -18.37 8.36 27.97
CA GLN A 17 -17.17 8.53 27.16
C GLN A 17 -16.29 7.27 27.12
N LEU A 18 -16.16 6.56 28.25
CA LEU A 18 -15.43 5.30 28.31
C LEU A 18 -16.12 4.21 27.47
N VAL A 19 -17.46 4.12 27.55
CA VAL A 19 -18.24 3.19 26.72
C VAL A 19 -18.10 3.52 25.24
N ALA A 20 -18.19 4.80 24.87
CA ALA A 20 -18.01 5.24 23.49
C ALA A 20 -16.61 4.91 22.96
N THR A 21 -15.58 5.18 23.77
CA THR A 21 -14.19 4.88 23.41
C THR A 21 -13.98 3.37 23.26
N LEU A 22 -14.51 2.55 24.16
CA LEU A 22 -14.43 1.09 24.06
C LEU A 22 -15.12 0.57 22.79
N THR A 23 -16.25 1.17 22.42
CA THR A 23 -16.96 0.84 21.18
C THR A 23 -16.11 1.16 19.96
N GLN A 24 -15.50 2.34 19.91
CA GLN A 24 -14.57 2.72 18.83
C GLN A 24 -13.37 1.77 18.72
N VAL A 25 -12.79 1.35 19.86
CA VAL A 25 -11.69 0.37 19.87
C VAL A 25 -12.13 -0.97 19.30
N ASN A 26 -13.34 -1.44 19.64
CA ASN A 26 -13.90 -2.67 19.08
C ASN A 26 -14.14 -2.57 17.57
N ASP A 27 -14.62 -1.44 17.08
CA ASP A 27 -14.83 -1.21 15.64
C ASP A 27 -13.50 -1.21 14.89
N ILE A 28 -12.48 -0.53 15.43
CA ILE A 28 -11.13 -0.52 14.86
C ILE A 28 -10.57 -1.95 14.81
N LYS A 29 -10.71 -2.72 15.89
CA LYS A 29 -10.26 -4.11 15.95
C LYS A 29 -10.94 -4.96 14.88
N SER A 30 -12.26 -4.83 14.73
CA SER A 30 -13.03 -5.55 13.71
C SER A 30 -12.57 -5.20 12.30
N ASN A 31 -12.38 -3.91 12.01
CA ASN A 31 -11.90 -3.46 10.71
C ASN A 31 -10.46 -3.93 10.43
N TYR A 32 -9.59 -3.88 11.42
CA TYR A 32 -8.22 -4.37 11.29
C TYR A 32 -8.17 -5.88 10.99
N GLN A 33 -9.03 -6.68 11.65
CA GLN A 33 -9.14 -8.11 11.35
C GLN A 33 -9.57 -8.37 9.91
N LYS A 34 -10.53 -7.60 9.38
CA LYS A 34 -10.96 -7.69 7.97
C LYS A 34 -9.82 -7.35 7.02
N ILE A 35 -9.09 -6.27 7.29
CA ILE A 35 -7.95 -5.84 6.47
C ILE A 35 -6.84 -6.91 6.49
N MET A 36 -6.53 -7.50 7.65
CA MET A 36 -5.52 -8.57 7.75
C MET A 36 -5.92 -9.83 6.99
N ALA A 37 -7.18 -10.24 7.08
CA ALA A 37 -7.70 -11.37 6.32
C ALA A 37 -7.57 -11.14 4.82
N GLU A 38 -7.96 -9.95 4.35
CA GLU A 38 -7.85 -9.59 2.93
C GLU A 38 -6.40 -9.47 2.46
N ASN A 39 -5.52 -8.88 3.28
CA ASN A 39 -4.09 -8.80 2.97
C ASN A 39 -3.48 -10.20 2.84
N THR A 40 -3.84 -11.13 3.74
CA THR A 40 -3.38 -12.52 3.66
C THR A 40 -3.89 -13.21 2.39
N ARG A 41 -5.16 -12.99 2.02
CA ARG A 41 -5.76 -13.51 0.79
C ARG A 41 -5.01 -13.00 -0.44
N LEU A 42 -4.76 -11.69 -0.51
CA LEU A 42 -4.04 -11.05 -1.61
C LEU A 42 -2.58 -11.49 -1.70
N ASN A 43 -1.90 -11.70 -0.56
CA ASN A 43 -0.52 -12.20 -0.56
C ASN A 43 -0.45 -13.63 -1.13
N LEU A 44 -1.41 -14.48 -0.77
CA LEU A 44 -1.49 -15.84 -1.32
C LEU A 44 -1.79 -15.83 -2.82
N GLU A 45 -2.70 -14.95 -3.26
CA GLU A 45 -3.02 -14.77 -4.67
C GLU A 45 -1.81 -14.26 -5.47
N ASN A 46 -1.12 -13.24 -4.95
CA ASN A 46 0.11 -12.71 -5.54
C ASN A 46 1.22 -13.77 -5.62
N ALA A 47 1.40 -14.60 -4.60
CA ALA A 47 2.35 -15.70 -4.64
C ALA A 47 2.03 -16.67 -5.78
N ARG A 48 0.76 -17.12 -5.89
CA ARG A 48 0.32 -18.01 -6.98
C ARG A 48 0.49 -17.39 -8.37
N LEU A 49 0.25 -16.10 -8.51
CA LEU A 49 0.45 -15.39 -9.78
C LEU A 49 1.93 -15.34 -10.16
N ARG A 50 2.81 -15.12 -9.17
CA ARG A 50 4.27 -15.16 -9.39
C ARG A 50 4.73 -16.56 -9.79
N ASP A 51 4.22 -17.61 -9.14
CA ASP A 51 4.56 -18.99 -9.49
C ASP A 51 4.15 -19.34 -10.93
N ARG A 52 2.92 -18.97 -11.33
CA ARG A 52 2.46 -19.13 -12.72
C ARG A 52 3.30 -18.32 -13.71
N LEU A 53 3.70 -17.11 -13.33
CA LEU A 53 4.53 -16.28 -14.18
C LEU A 53 5.93 -16.87 -14.34
N SER A 54 6.50 -17.46 -13.28
CA SER A 54 7.78 -18.17 -13.37
C SER A 54 7.68 -19.38 -14.29
N GLU A 55 6.64 -20.23 -14.16
CA GLU A 55 6.42 -21.38 -15.04
C GLU A 55 6.34 -20.95 -16.52
N VAL A 56 5.59 -19.88 -16.81
CA VAL A 56 5.50 -19.34 -18.18
C VAL A 56 6.84 -18.77 -18.64
N SER A 57 7.59 -18.10 -17.76
CA SER A 57 8.90 -17.54 -18.11
C SER A 57 9.97 -18.61 -18.36
N GLU A 58 9.94 -19.72 -17.63
CA GLU A 58 10.81 -20.87 -17.84
C GLU A 58 10.54 -21.50 -19.21
N HIS A 59 9.27 -21.69 -19.57
CA HIS A 59 8.88 -22.13 -20.93
C HIS A 59 9.28 -21.15 -22.05
N VAL A 60 9.40 -19.85 -21.76
CA VAL A 60 9.85 -18.84 -22.73
C VAL A 60 11.38 -18.78 -22.83
N THR A 61 12.13 -19.10 -21.76
CA THR A 61 13.61 -19.10 -21.77
C THR A 61 14.20 -20.35 -22.41
N GLU A 62 13.56 -21.51 -22.29
CA GLU A 62 13.93 -22.71 -23.07
C GLU A 62 13.81 -22.47 -24.59
N ASN A 63 12.88 -21.61 -25.02
CA ASN A 63 12.72 -21.20 -26.42
C ASN A 63 13.61 -20.02 -26.85
N LYS A 64 14.36 -19.38 -25.93
CA LYS A 64 15.13 -18.14 -26.19
C LYS A 64 16.63 -18.23 -25.88
N ASN A 65 17.20 -19.41 -25.76
CA ASN A 65 18.66 -19.60 -25.70
C ASN A 65 19.39 -19.30 -27.04
N GLU A 66 18.74 -18.63 -27.98
CA GLU A 66 19.39 -17.91 -29.06
C GLU A 66 19.15 -16.40 -28.92
N LYS A 67 20.22 -15.68 -28.52
CA LYS A 67 20.47 -14.23 -28.72
C LYS A 67 20.20 -13.26 -27.55
N SER A 68 21.32 -12.97 -26.88
CA SER A 68 21.87 -11.62 -26.63
C SER A 68 21.47 -10.83 -25.37
N SER A 69 22.54 -10.35 -24.72
CA SER A 69 22.64 -9.56 -23.50
C SER A 69 22.53 -8.04 -23.70
N LYS A 70 22.33 -7.30 -22.60
CA LYS A 70 22.59 -5.85 -22.30
C LYS A 70 21.38 -4.89 -22.29
N LYS A 71 20.99 -4.47 -21.08
CA LYS A 71 21.00 -3.09 -20.54
C LYS A 71 20.09 -3.04 -19.30
N VAL A 72 20.66 -3.08 -18.10
CA VAL A 72 19.92 -2.79 -16.86
C VAL A 72 20.81 -1.92 -15.98
N PRO A 73 20.47 -0.63 -15.86
CA PRO A 73 20.47 0.01 -14.56
C PRO A 73 19.14 0.77 -14.33
N MET A 74 18.71 0.88 -13.07
CA MET A 74 17.50 1.61 -12.59
C MET A 74 16.18 0.83 -12.37
N SER A 75 16.25 -0.47 -12.06
CA SER A 75 15.04 -1.25 -11.72
C SER A 75 14.25 -0.74 -10.51
N ASN A 76 14.90 -0.04 -9.58
CA ASN A 76 14.23 0.46 -8.37
C ASN A 76 13.54 1.81 -8.60
N LEU A 77 14.12 2.68 -9.44
CA LEU A 77 13.49 3.95 -9.80
C LEU A 77 12.30 3.73 -10.74
N LEU A 78 12.36 2.72 -11.61
CA LEU A 78 11.23 2.38 -12.47
C LEU A 78 10.01 1.90 -11.65
N LYS A 79 10.24 1.08 -10.63
CA LYS A 79 9.16 0.64 -9.71
C LYS A 79 8.49 1.80 -8.99
N ILE A 80 9.28 2.76 -8.48
CA ILE A 80 8.72 3.93 -7.79
C ILE A 80 7.90 4.80 -8.76
N TYR A 81 8.33 4.90 -10.02
CA TYR A 81 7.58 5.60 -11.05
C TYR A 81 6.27 4.90 -11.44
N GLU A 82 6.31 3.57 -11.59
CA GLU A 82 5.14 2.75 -11.92
C GLU A 82 4.10 2.70 -10.79
N ASP A 83 4.55 2.79 -9.54
CA ASP A 83 3.66 2.96 -8.38
C ASP A 83 2.95 4.34 -8.37
N GLY A 84 3.26 5.18 -9.36
CA GLY A 84 2.58 6.45 -9.63
C GLY A 84 3.23 7.62 -8.91
N PHE A 85 4.54 7.57 -8.67
CA PHE A 85 5.28 8.66 -8.00
C PHE A 85 6.36 9.25 -8.90
N HIS A 86 6.51 10.56 -8.88
CA HIS A 86 7.53 11.23 -9.67
C HIS A 86 8.93 10.82 -9.20
N VAL A 87 9.83 10.62 -10.16
CA VAL A 87 11.25 10.29 -9.93
C VAL A 87 12.21 11.37 -10.48
N CYS A 88 11.67 12.46 -11.02
CA CYS A 88 12.43 13.64 -11.42
C CYS A 88 12.77 14.53 -10.21
N HIS A 89 13.79 15.38 -10.36
CA HIS A 89 14.31 16.20 -9.27
C HIS A 89 13.28 17.15 -8.65
N ASP A 90 12.35 17.65 -9.46
CA ASP A 90 11.46 18.75 -9.06
C ASP A 90 10.22 18.30 -8.28
N PHE A 91 9.79 17.04 -8.46
CA PHE A 91 8.57 16.50 -7.82
C PHE A 91 8.78 15.15 -7.14
N TYR A 92 10.03 14.78 -6.83
CA TYR A 92 10.40 13.45 -6.34
C TYR A 92 9.52 12.96 -5.18
N GLY A 93 8.89 11.79 -5.37
CA GLY A 93 8.05 11.13 -4.35
C GLY A 93 6.62 11.68 -4.20
N GLN A 94 6.22 12.67 -4.99
CA GLN A 94 4.82 13.09 -5.10
C GLN A 94 4.06 12.22 -6.09
N ARG A 95 2.75 12.07 -5.91
CA ARG A 95 1.91 11.28 -6.83
C ARG A 95 1.82 11.97 -8.19
N LEU A 96 1.87 11.18 -9.25
CA LEU A 96 1.43 11.62 -10.58
C LEU A 96 -0.09 11.82 -10.56
N GLU A 97 -0.53 12.89 -11.22
CA GLU A 97 -1.95 13.11 -11.49
C GLU A 97 -2.49 12.02 -12.41
N ALA A 98 -3.73 11.60 -12.17
CA ALA A 98 -4.28 10.42 -12.81
C ALA A 98 -4.39 10.62 -14.34
N GLY A 99 -3.51 9.95 -15.08
CA GLY A 99 -3.49 9.94 -16.54
C GLY A 99 -2.45 10.86 -17.19
N GLU A 100 -1.64 11.57 -16.41
CA GLU A 100 -0.48 12.27 -16.95
C GLU A 100 0.81 11.45 -16.80
N THR A 101 1.71 11.61 -17.76
CA THR A 101 3.08 11.05 -17.72
C THR A 101 4.07 12.20 -17.62
N CYS A 102 5.11 12.03 -16.81
CA CYS A 102 6.08 13.08 -16.59
C CYS A 102 7.27 12.89 -17.53
N GLN A 103 7.35 13.72 -18.57
CA GLN A 103 8.42 13.64 -19.58
C GLN A 103 9.84 13.75 -18.98
N PHE A 104 9.99 14.43 -17.84
CA PHE A 104 11.27 14.50 -17.10
C PHE A 104 11.63 13.19 -16.40
N CYS A 105 10.64 12.41 -15.93
CA CYS A 105 10.87 11.10 -15.33
C CYS A 105 11.32 10.09 -16.39
N ASP A 106 10.71 10.13 -17.58
CA ASP A 106 11.11 9.28 -18.70
C ASP A 106 12.56 9.54 -19.11
N GLY A 107 12.98 10.81 -19.12
CA GLY A 107 14.36 11.21 -19.41
C GLY A 107 15.40 10.77 -18.37
N VAL A 108 14.98 10.49 -17.13
CA VAL A 108 15.84 9.92 -16.08
C VAL A 108 15.89 8.39 -16.17
N LEU A 109 14.76 7.75 -16.53
CA LEU A 109 14.62 6.29 -16.54
C LEU A 109 15.20 5.61 -17.78
N TYR A 110 15.16 6.28 -18.94
CA TYR A 110 15.45 5.64 -20.23
C TYR A 110 16.65 6.23 -20.97
N ARG A 111 17.59 6.86 -20.27
CA ARG A 111 18.80 7.46 -20.87
C ARG A 111 20.00 6.53 -20.89
#